data_AF-A0A8H4J0S4-F1
#
_entry.id   AF-A0A8H4J0S4-F1
#
_cell.length_a   1.000
_cell.length_b   1.000
_cell.length_c   1.000
_cell.angle_alpha   90.00
_cell.angle_beta   90.00
_cell.angle_gamma   90.00
#
_symmetry.space_group_name_H-M   'P 1'
#
loop_
_entity.id
_entity.type
_entity.pdbx_description
1 polymer ?
#
loop_
_entity_poly.entity_id
_entity_poly.type
_entity_poly.pdbx_seq_one_letter_code
_entity_poly.pdbx_strand_id
1 'polypeptide(L)'
;MREWLVGDKRRTLKPWARDSAMLETVYAHSQGTFFESPIMWYRAFVENYHYEVEKDLPLEVDQVGVPLIHIAGAEDSIGPPQLYDDPEMQALVPDLTTMSLRFCPSRLEHEEW
;
A
#
# COMPACT_ATOMS: atom_id res chain seq x y z
N MET A 1 3.37 2.12 20.95
CA MET A 1 2.51 1.38 19.99
C MET A 1 1.09 1.16 20.51
N ARG A 2 0.89 0.67 21.74
CA ARG A 2 -0.46 0.48 22.35
C ARG A 2 -1.36 1.72 22.26
N GLU A 3 -0.86 2.90 22.62
CA GLU A 3 -1.61 4.16 22.54
C GLU A 3 -2.04 4.52 21.11
N TRP A 4 -1.21 4.18 20.12
CA TRP A 4 -1.57 4.38 18.71
C TRP A 4 -2.68 3.41 18.27
N LEU A 5 -2.61 2.14 18.73
CA LEU A 5 -3.60 1.10 18.42
C LEU A 5 -4.98 1.36 19.06
N VAL A 6 -5.04 1.96 20.25
CA VAL A 6 -6.30 2.22 20.98
C VAL A 6 -6.86 3.62 20.77
N GLY A 7 -6.13 4.51 20.08
CA GLY A 7 -6.58 5.87 19.82
C GLY A 7 -7.72 5.92 18.79
N ASP A 8 -8.62 6.89 18.90
CA ASP A 8 -9.62 7.13 17.86
C ASP A 8 -8.92 7.63 16.58
N LYS A 9 -8.96 6.81 15.53
CA LYS A 9 -8.39 7.10 14.21
C LYS A 9 -9.46 7.42 13.16
N ARG A 10 -10.73 7.57 13.55
CA ARG A 10 -11.80 7.91 12.61
C ARG A 10 -11.47 9.24 11.93
N ARG A 11 -11.59 9.26 10.61
CA ARG A 11 -11.48 10.47 9.79
C ARG A 11 -12.77 10.68 9.02
N THR A 12 -13.05 11.93 8.66
CA THR A 12 -14.15 12.23 7.75
C THR A 12 -13.94 11.49 6.43
N LEU A 13 -14.91 10.68 6.02
CA LEU A 13 -14.85 9.98 4.75
C LEU A 13 -14.73 10.98 3.59
N LYS A 14 -13.79 10.72 2.70
CA LYS A 14 -13.65 11.44 1.42
C LYS A 14 -14.90 11.23 0.56
N PRO A 15 -15.26 12.17 -0.34
CA PRO A 15 -16.50 12.05 -1.13
C PRO A 15 -16.62 10.75 -1.93
N TRP A 16 -15.54 10.27 -2.53
CA TRP A 16 -15.50 9.01 -3.28
C TRP A 16 -15.75 7.77 -2.40
N ALA A 17 -15.49 7.85 -1.09
CA ALA A 17 -15.70 6.75 -0.15
C ALA A 17 -17.14 6.73 0.42
N ARG A 18 -18.01 7.65 -0.01
CA ARG A 18 -19.41 7.75 0.44
C ARG A 18 -20.38 7.03 -0.48
N ASP A 19 -19.90 6.41 -1.56
CA ASP A 19 -20.73 5.60 -2.45
C ASP A 19 -21.32 4.42 -1.66
N SER A 20 -22.65 4.44 -1.48
CA SER A 20 -23.36 3.43 -0.71
C SER A 20 -23.26 2.04 -1.35
N ALA A 21 -23.22 1.94 -2.68
CA ALA A 21 -23.11 0.65 -3.37
C ALA A 21 -21.73 0.02 -3.13
N MET A 22 -20.67 0.83 -3.15
CA MET A 22 -19.32 0.38 -2.82
C MET A 22 -19.23 -0.05 -1.35
N LEU A 23 -19.79 0.74 -0.42
CA LEU A 23 -19.80 0.41 1.00
C LEU A 23 -20.57 -0.86 1.32
N GLU A 24 -21.75 -1.05 0.72
CA GLU A 24 -22.54 -2.27 0.85
C GLU A 24 -21.77 -3.49 0.32
N THR A 25 -21.11 -3.34 -0.83
CA THR A 25 -20.27 -4.40 -1.41
C THR A 25 -19.14 -4.78 -0.44
N VAL A 26 -18.39 -3.80 0.07
CA VAL A 26 -17.31 -4.08 1.04
C VAL A 26 -17.86 -4.74 2.29
N TYR A 27 -18.97 -4.23 2.84
CA TYR A 27 -19.59 -4.78 4.03
C TYR A 27 -20.03 -6.23 3.86
N ALA A 28 -20.66 -6.56 2.72
CA ALA A 28 -21.09 -7.92 2.41
C ALA A 28 -19.91 -8.90 2.34
N HIS A 29 -18.78 -8.48 1.76
CA HIS A 29 -17.57 -9.31 1.68
C HIS A 29 -16.83 -9.39 3.01
N SER A 30 -16.93 -8.37 3.87
CA SER A 30 -16.18 -8.28 5.11
C SER A 30 -16.86 -8.94 6.33
N GLN A 31 -17.87 -9.78 6.10
CA GLN A 31 -18.55 -10.51 7.19
C GLN A 31 -17.72 -11.70 7.69
N GLY A 32 -18.05 -12.20 8.88
CA GLY A 32 -17.43 -13.37 9.46
C GLY A 32 -15.94 -13.16 9.78
N THR A 33 -15.09 -14.08 9.33
CA THR A 33 -13.65 -14.10 9.62
C THR A 33 -12.80 -13.37 8.58
N PHE A 34 -13.41 -12.54 7.72
CA PHE A 34 -12.72 -11.84 6.63
C PHE A 34 -11.43 -11.12 7.07
N PHE A 35 -11.47 -10.48 8.24
CA PHE A 35 -10.32 -9.73 8.77
C PHE A 35 -9.26 -10.58 9.47
N GLU A 36 -9.52 -11.86 9.77
CA GLU A 36 -8.56 -12.71 10.47
C GLU A 36 -7.28 -12.86 9.64
N SER A 37 -7.41 -13.25 8.37
CA SER A 37 -6.27 -13.49 7.48
C SER A 37 -5.43 -12.22 7.23
N PRO A 38 -6.00 -11.05 6.84
CA PRO A 38 -5.21 -9.82 6.68
C PRO A 38 -4.51 -9.38 7.97
N ILE A 39 -5.14 -9.54 9.14
CA ILE A 39 -4.52 -9.19 10.42
C ILE A 39 -3.34 -10.12 10.75
N MET A 40 -3.38 -11.39 10.32
CA MET A 40 -2.26 -12.31 10.53
C MET A 40 -0.98 -11.86 9.82
N TRP A 41 -1.06 -11.11 8.71
CA TRP A 41 0.14 -10.53 8.07
C TRP A 41 0.87 -9.57 9.02
N TYR A 42 0.14 -8.67 9.68
CA TYR A 42 0.72 -7.74 10.66
C TYR A 42 1.23 -8.48 11.90
N ARG A 43 0.55 -9.54 12.32
CA ARG A 43 1.01 -10.39 13.40
C ARG A 43 2.34 -11.07 13.04
N ALA A 44 2.44 -11.64 11.84
CA ALA A 44 3.66 -12.29 11.35
C ALA A 44 4.85 -11.31 11.31
N PHE A 45 4.61 -10.07 10.90
CA PHE A 45 5.59 -9.00 10.97
C PHE A 45 6.06 -8.71 12.41
N VAL A 46 5.13 -8.53 13.36
CA VAL A 46 5.47 -8.25 14.78
C VAL A 46 6.16 -9.42 15.47
N GLU A 47 5.78 -10.65 15.12
CA GLU A 47 6.38 -11.89 15.64
C GLU A 47 7.67 -12.28 14.89
N ASN A 48 8.18 -11.42 14.00
CA ASN A 48 9.42 -11.57 13.24
C ASN A 48 9.46 -12.74 12.24
N TYR A 49 8.31 -13.33 11.90
CA TYR A 49 8.26 -14.47 10.99
C TYR A 49 8.77 -14.15 9.59
N HIS A 50 8.54 -12.93 9.07
CA HIS A 50 9.05 -12.53 7.74
C HIS A 50 10.58 -12.56 7.70
N TYR A 51 11.23 -11.93 8.69
CA TYR A 51 12.70 -11.92 8.77
C TYR A 51 13.27 -13.33 8.93
N GLU A 52 12.66 -14.18 9.77
CA GLU A 52 13.18 -15.52 10.02
C GLU A 52 13.21 -16.40 8.76
N VAL A 53 12.32 -16.16 7.79
CA VAL A 53 12.32 -16.89 6.51
C VAL A 53 13.17 -16.23 5.42
N GLU A 54 13.40 -14.91 5.52
CA GLU A 54 14.13 -14.14 4.51
C GLU A 54 15.63 -13.96 4.81
N LYS A 55 16.05 -14.05 6.08
CA LYS A 55 17.42 -13.73 6.51
C LYS A 55 18.53 -14.55 5.84
N ASP A 56 18.20 -15.75 5.35
CA ASP A 56 19.13 -16.67 4.70
C ASP A 56 19.03 -16.62 3.17
N LEU A 57 18.18 -15.74 2.61
CA LEU A 57 18.07 -15.56 1.17
C LEU A 57 19.33 -14.88 0.60
N PRO A 58 19.80 -15.32 -0.58
CA PRO A 58 20.89 -14.63 -1.28
C PRO A 58 20.53 -13.18 -1.58
N LEU A 59 21.48 -12.25 -1.45
CA LEU A 59 21.22 -10.83 -1.70
C LEU A 59 20.75 -10.57 -3.14
N GLU A 60 21.15 -11.41 -4.08
CA GLU A 60 20.77 -11.30 -5.48
C GLU A 60 19.27 -11.53 -5.72
N VAL A 61 18.58 -12.26 -4.84
CA VAL A 61 17.13 -12.46 -4.96
C VAL A 61 16.31 -11.27 -4.45
N ASP A 62 16.94 -10.35 -3.73
CA ASP A 62 16.33 -9.13 -3.20
C ASP A 62 16.41 -7.95 -4.20
N GLN A 63 16.98 -8.20 -5.40
CA GLN A 63 17.07 -7.22 -6.48
C GLN A 63 15.96 -7.44 -7.51
N VAL A 64 15.24 -6.36 -7.86
CA VAL A 64 14.23 -6.39 -8.91
C VAL A 64 14.91 -6.09 -10.25
N GLY A 65 15.28 -7.14 -10.98
CA GLY A 65 15.97 -7.03 -12.27
C GLY A 65 15.07 -6.74 -13.47
N VAL A 66 13.79 -6.40 -13.27
CA VAL A 66 12.81 -6.14 -14.33
C VAL A 66 12.29 -4.71 -14.24
N PRO A 67 11.82 -4.11 -15.35
CA PRO A 67 11.23 -2.78 -15.33
C PRO A 67 10.05 -2.73 -14.34
N LEU A 68 10.08 -1.74 -13.45
CA LEU A 68 9.08 -1.56 -12.40
C LEU A 68 8.40 -0.20 -12.55
N ILE A 69 7.06 -0.19 -12.47
CA ILE A 69 6.27 1.05 -12.39
C ILE A 69 5.65 1.14 -11.01
N HIS A 70 6.01 2.17 -10.26
CA HIS A 70 5.38 2.50 -8.98
C HIS A 70 4.35 3.61 -9.17
N ILE A 71 3.08 3.31 -8.87
CA ILE A 71 1.97 4.25 -8.97
C ILE A 71 1.44 4.52 -7.57
N ALA A 72 1.49 5.78 -7.13
CA ALA A 72 1.03 6.17 -5.81
C ALA A 72 0.09 7.37 -5.85
N GLY A 73 -0.84 7.42 -4.89
CA GLY A 73 -1.66 8.61 -4.67
C GLY A 73 -0.82 9.75 -4.08
N ALA A 74 -1.03 10.98 -4.52
CA ALA A 74 -0.32 12.14 -3.99
C ALA A 74 -0.57 12.39 -2.48
N GLU A 75 -1.67 11.87 -1.94
CA GLU A 75 -2.01 11.92 -0.50
C GLU A 75 -1.76 10.58 0.21
N ASP A 76 -1.08 9.62 -0.44
CA ASP A 76 -0.76 8.34 0.18
C ASP A 76 0.34 8.52 1.23
N SER A 77 -0.02 8.28 2.50
CA SER A 77 0.92 8.40 3.63
C SER A 77 1.75 7.15 3.86
N ILE A 78 1.49 6.06 3.15
CA ILE A 78 2.11 4.74 3.36
C ILE A 78 3.15 4.46 2.27
N GLY A 79 2.81 4.70 1.00
CA GLY A 79 3.69 4.45 -0.15
C GLY A 79 3.96 5.68 -1.01
N PRO A 80 4.48 6.79 -0.47
CA PRO A 80 4.76 7.98 -1.27
C PRO A 80 5.87 7.69 -2.30
N PRO A 81 5.85 8.28 -3.53
CA PRO A 81 6.93 8.12 -4.51
C PRO A 81 8.32 8.46 -3.97
N GLN A 82 8.39 9.39 -3.01
CA GLN A 82 9.63 9.85 -2.38
C GLN A 82 10.35 8.74 -1.60
N LEU A 83 9.68 7.62 -1.29
CA LEU A 83 10.33 6.44 -0.71
C LEU A 83 11.48 5.93 -1.57
N TYR A 84 11.41 6.15 -2.90
CA TYR A 84 12.41 5.70 -3.87
C TYR A 84 13.43 6.78 -4.23
N ASP A 85 13.44 7.91 -3.54
CA ASP A 85 14.51 8.92 -3.67
C ASP A 85 15.81 8.47 -2.96
N ASP A 86 15.73 7.40 -2.14
CA ASP A 86 16.87 6.79 -1.46
C ASP A 86 17.79 6.06 -2.47
N PRO A 87 19.09 6.41 -2.55
CA PRO A 87 20.06 5.74 -3.40
C PRO A 87 20.18 4.22 -3.17
N GLU A 88 20.01 3.74 -1.94
CA GLU A 88 20.05 2.31 -1.63
C GLU A 88 18.86 1.59 -2.26
N MET A 89 17.66 2.19 -2.20
CA MET A 89 16.47 1.66 -2.86
C MET A 89 16.64 1.67 -4.39
N GLN A 90 17.18 2.74 -4.97
CA GLN A 90 17.42 2.82 -6.42
C GLN A 90 18.39 1.75 -6.92
N ALA A 91 19.36 1.33 -6.09
CA ALA A 91 20.26 0.23 -6.43
C ALA A 91 19.53 -1.13 -6.49
N LEU A 92 18.46 -1.31 -5.70
CA LEU A 92 17.65 -2.53 -5.69
C LEU A 92 16.61 -2.57 -6.82
N VAL A 93 16.19 -1.40 -7.33
CA VAL A 93 15.21 -1.24 -8.42
C VAL A 93 15.76 -0.29 -9.50
N PRO A 94 16.78 -0.69 -10.27
CA PRO A 94 17.51 0.20 -11.19
C PRO A 94 16.68 0.71 -12.38
N ASP A 95 15.62 -0.01 -12.76
CA ASP A 95 14.70 0.37 -13.83
C ASP A 95 13.31 0.73 -13.26
N LEU A 96 13.29 1.77 -12.43
CA LEU A 96 12.08 2.26 -11.77
C LEU A 96 11.52 3.49 -12.48
N THR A 97 10.23 3.44 -12.79
CA THR A 97 9.41 4.61 -13.16
C THR A 97 8.40 4.91 -12.05
N THR A 98 8.41 6.12 -11.51
CA THR A 98 7.43 6.55 -10.51
C THR A 98 6.36 7.47 -11.11
N MET A 99 5.09 7.23 -10.79
CA MET A 99 3.97 8.08 -11.17
C MET A 99 3.15 8.46 -9.93
N SER A 100 2.88 9.76 -9.76
CA SER A 100 2.00 10.25 -8.70
C SER A 100 0.65 10.66 -9.28
N LEU A 101 -0.41 10.04 -8.81
CA LEU A 101 -1.78 10.38 -9.16
C LEU A 101 -2.32 11.40 -8.15
N ARG A 102 -2.58 12.62 -8.62
CA ARG A 102 -3.42 13.57 -7.87
C ARG A 102 -4.88 13.20 -8.14
N PHE A 103 -5.65 12.98 -7.09
CA PHE A 103 -7.07 12.70 -7.23
C PHE A 103 -7.75 13.91 -7.89
N CYS A 104 -8.19 13.77 -9.15
CA CYS A 104 -9.10 14.71 -9.80
C CYS A 104 -10.52 14.22 -9.53
N PRO A 105 -11.35 14.91 -8.71
CA PRO A 105 -12.65 14.41 -8.30
C PRO A 105 -13.75 14.59 -9.36
N SER A 106 -13.41 14.93 -10.61
CA SER A 106 -14.40 15.03 -11.68
C SER A 106 -13.83 14.50 -12.98
N ARG A 107 -14.34 13.32 -13.38
CA ARG A 107 -14.29 12.77 -14.73
C ARG A 107 -12.92 12.23 -15.16
N LEU A 108 -12.88 10.94 -15.46
CA LEU A 108 -11.91 10.38 -16.41
C LEU A 108 -12.25 11.01 -17.77
N GLU A 109 -11.80 12.24 -18.02
CA GLU A 109 -11.64 12.69 -19.40
C GLU A 109 -10.39 11.99 -19.91
N HIS A 110 -10.61 11.04 -20.82
CA HIS A 110 -9.57 10.49 -21.66
C HIS A 110 -8.94 11.66 -22.41
N GLU A 111 -7.79 12.16 -21.95
CA GLU A 111 -6.87 12.82 -22.85
C GLU A 111 -6.16 11.71 -23.61
N GLU A 112 -6.55 11.55 -24.87
CA GLU A 112 -5.88 10.73 -25.87
C GLU A 112 -4.42 11.19 -25.96
N TRP A 113 -3.49 10.25 -25.78
CA TRP A 113 -2.07 10.42 -26.09
C TRP A 113 -1.83 10.22 -27.58
#